data_AF-A0A1W2APN6-F1
#
_entry.id   AF-A0A1W2APN6-F1
#
_cell.length_a   1.000
_cell.length_b   1.000
_cell.length_c   1.000
_cell.angle_alpha   90.00
_cell.angle_beta   90.00
_cell.angle_gamma   90.00
#
_symmetry.space_group_name_H-M   'P 1'
#
loop_
_entity.id
_entity.type
_entity.pdbx_description
1 polymer ?
#
loop_
_entity_poly.entity_id
_entity_poly.type
_entity_poly.pdbx_seq_one_letter_code
_entity_poly.pdbx_strand_id
1 'polypeptide(L)'
;MKQLMPFIIVIVFFIIIAIFILALYNYRLKKRIIDAGPLDETGLKFLAQLSGSGNEAVKWSLLLLSTGIGLVVLEFVPYSAEDSPAPYGIEMIFIAAGFLIYYLFLKKQKNR
;
A
#
# COMPACT_ATOMS: atom_id res chain seq x y z
N MET A 1 -8.18 -16.42 -18.49
CA MET A 1 -7.12 -15.79 -17.66
C MET A 1 -5.69 -15.87 -18.23
N LYS A 2 -5.28 -16.93 -18.97
CA LYS A 2 -3.87 -17.10 -19.42
C LYS A 2 -3.31 -15.99 -20.32
N GLN A 3 -4.15 -15.31 -21.10
CA GLN A 3 -3.71 -14.20 -21.97
C GLN A 3 -3.49 -12.87 -21.24
N LEU A 4 -4.02 -12.70 -20.02
CA LEU A 4 -3.87 -11.46 -19.23
C LEU A 4 -2.63 -11.47 -18.32
N MET A 5 -2.14 -12.66 -17.95
CA MET A 5 -0.91 -12.81 -17.14
C MET A 5 0.28 -12.00 -17.66
N PRO A 6 0.66 -12.03 -18.96
CA PRO A 6 1.79 -11.25 -19.43
C PRO A 6 1.59 -9.73 -19.26
N PHE A 7 0.37 -9.22 -19.41
CA PHE A 7 0.07 -7.81 -19.18
C PHE A 7 0.19 -7.41 -17.71
N ILE A 8 -0.32 -8.25 -16.80
CA ILE A 8 -0.23 -8.03 -15.35
C ILE A 8 1.25 -7.99 -14.92
N ILE A 9 2.07 -8.93 -15.41
CA ILE A 9 3.50 -8.99 -15.08
C ILE A 9 4.21 -7.71 -15.53
N VAL A 10 3.94 -7.22 -16.75
CA VAL A 10 4.53 -5.98 -17.26
C VAL A 10 4.13 -4.78 -16.40
N ILE A 11 2.84 -4.65 -16.06
CA ILE A 11 2.35 -3.54 -15.21
C ILE A 11 3.04 -3.57 -13.84
N VAL A 12 3.08 -4.73 -13.19
CA VAL A 12 3.73 -4.89 -11.87
C VAL A 12 5.21 -4.54 -11.95
N PHE A 13 5.90 -4.96 -13.00
CA PHE A 13 7.31 -4.65 -13.21
C PHE A 13 7.57 -3.14 -13.33
N PHE A 14 6.74 -2.42 -14.10
CA PHE A 14 6.82 -0.96 -14.19
C PHE A 14 6.54 -0.26 -12.86
N ILE A 15 5.57 -0.75 -12.08
CA ILE A 15 5.28 -0.21 -10.74
C ILE A 15 6.50 -0.38 -9.82
N ILE A 16 7.13 -1.55 -9.82
CA ILE A 16 8.33 -1.80 -9.02
C ILE A 16 9.47 -0.87 -9.41
N ILE A 17 9.73 -0.70 -10.71
CA ILE A 17 10.75 0.24 -11.20
C ILE A 17 10.43 1.68 -10.78
N ALA A 18 9.18 2.12 -10.91
CA ALA A 18 8.77 3.47 -10.52
C ALA A 18 8.99 3.71 -9.02
N ILE A 19 8.59 2.74 -8.17
CA ILE A 19 8.83 2.79 -6.72
C ILE A 19 10.34 2.86 -6.42
N PHE A 20 11.14 2.06 -7.12
CA PHE A 20 12.60 2.04 -6.95
C PHE A 20 13.25 3.36 -7.33
N ILE A 21 12.85 3.94 -8.46
CA ILE A 21 13.31 5.27 -8.91
C ILE A 21 12.91 6.33 -7.86
N LEU A 22 11.66 6.36 -7.41
CA LEU A 22 11.19 7.29 -6.38
C LEU A 22 11.99 7.15 -5.08
N ALA A 23 12.28 5.92 -4.65
CA ALA A 23 13.09 5.66 -3.47
C ALA A 23 14.52 6.22 -3.61
N LEU A 24 15.16 6.01 -4.78
CA LEU A 24 16.49 6.54 -5.07
C LEU A 24 16.51 8.08 -5.09
N TYR A 25 15.52 8.71 -5.74
CA TYR A 25 15.43 10.17 -5.78
C TYR A 25 15.15 10.75 -4.40
N ASN A 26 14.26 10.15 -3.61
CA ASN A 26 14.01 10.57 -2.23
C ASN A 26 15.27 10.44 -1.36
N TYR A 27 16.04 9.36 -1.52
CA TYR A 27 17.32 9.21 -0.84
C TYR A 27 18.30 10.32 -1.23
N ARG A 28 18.46 10.60 -2.53
CA ARG A 28 19.36 11.66 -3.02
C ARG A 28 18.94 13.04 -2.53
N LEU A 29 17.64 13.34 -2.55
CA LEU A 29 17.09 14.61 -2.06
C LEU A 29 17.35 14.77 -0.56
N LYS A 30 17.05 13.76 0.26
CA LYS A 30 17.31 13.79 1.71
C LYS A 30 18.79 14.00 2.00
N LYS A 31 19.67 13.27 1.30
CA LYS A 31 21.12 13.43 1.44
C LYS A 31 21.56 14.85 1.11
N ARG A 32 21.09 15.42 -0.01
CA ARG A 32 21.41 16.80 -0.41
C ARG A 32 20.91 17.85 0.59
N ILE A 33 19.75 17.63 1.21
CA ILE A 33 19.21 18.53 2.23
C ILE A 33 20.08 18.49 3.51
N ILE A 34 20.51 17.30 3.93
CA ILE A 34 21.39 17.13 5.10
C ILE A 34 22.77 17.75 4.83
N ASP A 35 23.32 17.54 3.62
CA ASP A 35 24.63 18.07 3.24
C ASP A 35 24.64 19.60 3.04
N ALA A 36 23.47 20.25 2.88
CA ALA A 36 23.34 21.68 2.61
C ALA A 36 23.55 22.59 3.85
N GLY A 37 23.71 22.01 5.05
CA GLY A 37 24.05 22.74 6.26
C GLY A 37 23.04 22.56 7.41
N PRO A 38 23.17 23.36 8.49
CA PRO A 38 22.32 23.24 9.66
C PRO A 38 20.86 23.54 9.30
N LEU A 39 20.00 22.58 9.58
CA LEU A 39 18.57 22.67 9.34
C LEU A 39 17.92 23.46 10.48
N ASP A 40 17.11 24.45 10.14
CA ASP A 40 16.22 25.08 11.12
C ASP A 40 15.10 24.09 11.52
N GLU A 41 14.27 24.48 12.50
CA GLU A 41 13.11 23.67 12.91
C GLU A 41 12.13 23.37 11.76
N THR A 42 12.00 24.28 10.80
CA THR A 42 11.17 24.13 9.60
C THR A 42 11.73 23.06 8.67
N GLY A 43 13.04 23.02 8.47
CA GLY A 43 13.77 22.02 7.69
C GLY A 43 13.71 20.63 8.33
N LEU A 44 13.78 20.56 9.66
CA LEU A 44 13.59 19.32 10.41
C LEU A 44 12.16 18.77 10.27
N LYS A 45 11.14 19.63 10.38
CA LYS A 45 9.73 19.23 10.16
C LYS A 45 9.50 18.74 8.72
N PHE A 46 10.11 19.40 7.74
CA PHE A 46 10.02 19.01 6.34
C PHE A 46 10.67 17.64 6.09
N LEU A 47 11.85 17.38 6.65
CA LEU A 47 12.49 16.06 6.58
C LEU A 47 11.66 14.97 7.27
N ALA A 48 11.07 15.27 8.43
CA ALA A 48 10.20 14.34 9.15
C ALA A 48 8.98 13.94 8.30
N GLN A 49 8.41 14.88 7.55
CA GLN A 49 7.31 14.62 6.62
C GLN A 49 7.75 13.77 5.42
N LEU A 50 8.98 13.97 4.91
CA LEU A 50 9.59 13.17 3.83
C LEU A 50 9.96 11.74 4.26
N SER A 51 10.13 11.46 5.55
CA SER A 51 10.39 10.10 6.06
C SER A 51 9.19 9.15 5.95
N GLY A 52 8.01 9.67 5.62
CA GLY A 52 6.78 8.89 5.62
C GLY A 52 6.26 8.68 7.04
N SER A 53 4.95 8.81 7.22
CA SER A 53 4.33 8.51 8.51
C SER A 53 4.34 6.99 8.75
N GLY A 54 4.65 6.53 9.97
CA GLY A 54 4.56 5.11 10.34
C GLY A 54 3.17 4.49 10.08
N ASN A 55 2.15 5.31 9.86
CA ASN A 55 0.81 4.88 9.47
C ASN A 55 0.76 4.19 8.10
N GLU A 56 1.73 4.41 7.22
CA GLU A 56 1.75 3.75 5.91
C GLU A 56 2.02 2.24 6.03
N ALA A 57 2.92 1.84 6.93
CA ALA A 57 3.15 0.43 7.24
C ALA A 57 1.89 -0.24 7.83
N VAL A 58 1.15 0.48 8.68
CA VAL A 58 -0.14 0.02 9.24
C VAL A 58 -1.19 -0.15 8.15
N LYS A 59 -1.24 0.78 7.18
CA LYS A 59 -2.13 0.67 6.02
C LYS A 59 -1.88 -0.62 5.24
N TRP A 60 -0.62 -0.86 4.88
CA TRP A 60 -0.25 -1.98 4.02
C TRP A 60 -0.39 -3.33 4.74
N SER A 61 -0.01 -3.42 6.02
CA SER A 61 -0.18 -4.66 6.79
C SER A 61 -1.64 -5.04 6.97
N LEU A 62 -2.53 -4.08 7.24
CA LEU A 62 -3.96 -4.34 7.38
C LEU A 62 -4.61 -4.72 6.04
N LEU A 63 -4.22 -4.05 4.95
CA LEU A 63 -4.70 -4.38 3.62
C LEU A 63 -4.28 -5.81 3.21
N LEU A 64 -3.01 -6.16 3.38
CA LEU A 64 -2.49 -7.49 3.06
C LEU A 64 -3.12 -8.58 3.92
N LEU A 65 -3.34 -8.31 5.20
CA LEU A 65 -4.02 -9.23 6.10
C LEU A 65 -5.46 -9.47 5.65
N SER A 66 -6.22 -8.42 5.36
CA SER A 66 -7.61 -8.58 4.90
C SER A 66 -7.70 -9.28 3.54
N THR A 67 -6.83 -8.92 2.59
CA THR A 67 -6.71 -9.60 1.28
C THR A 67 -6.38 -11.07 1.47
N GLY A 68 -5.40 -11.40 2.33
CA GLY A 68 -5.04 -12.79 2.61
C GLY A 68 -6.19 -13.60 3.22
N ILE A 69 -6.99 -13.00 4.11
CA ILE A 69 -8.18 -13.65 4.65
C ILE A 69 -9.23 -13.87 3.55
N GLY A 70 -9.46 -12.88 2.68
CA GLY A 70 -10.38 -13.02 1.55
C GLY A 70 -10.00 -14.20 0.66
N LEU A 71 -8.72 -14.31 0.28
CA LEU A 71 -8.21 -15.41 -0.52
C LEU A 71 -8.38 -16.78 0.18
N VAL A 72 -8.15 -16.88 1.49
CA VAL A 72 -8.40 -18.11 2.26
C VAL A 72 -9.88 -18.47 2.25
N VAL A 73 -10.77 -17.47 2.37
CA VAL A 73 -12.23 -17.69 2.33
C VAL A 73 -12.68 -18.18 0.95
N LEU A 74 -12.05 -17.70 -0.13
CA LEU A 74 -12.38 -18.14 -1.48
C LEU A 74 -12.16 -19.63 -1.73
N GLU A 75 -11.22 -20.27 -1.03
CA GLU A 75 -11.01 -21.73 -1.13
C GLU A 75 -12.26 -22.53 -0.73
N PHE A 76 -13.10 -21.98 0.15
CA PHE A 76 -14.33 -22.63 0.62
C PHE A 76 -15.57 -22.27 -0.20
N VAL A 77 -15.43 -21.42 -1.23
CA VAL A 77 -16.54 -20.97 -2.07
C VAL A 77 -16.71 -21.94 -3.25
N PRO A 78 -17.89 -22.54 -3.46
CA PRO A 78 -18.11 -23.55 -4.49
C PRO A 78 -18.22 -22.99 -5.92
N TYR A 79 -17.92 -21.71 -6.11
CA TYR A 79 -18.01 -21.03 -7.40
C TYR A 79 -16.62 -20.62 -7.87
N SER A 80 -16.26 -21.05 -9.07
CA SER A 80 -15.04 -20.60 -9.74
C SER A 80 -15.18 -19.13 -10.15
N ALA A 81 -14.07 -18.40 -10.14
CA ALA A 81 -14.02 -17.02 -10.63
C ALA A 81 -14.27 -16.89 -12.15
N GLU A 82 -14.32 -18.01 -12.87
CA GLU A 82 -14.72 -18.09 -14.28
C GLU A 82 -16.25 -18.22 -14.44
N ASP A 83 -16.91 -18.87 -13.47
CA ASP A 83 -18.33 -19.23 -13.56
C ASP A 83 -19.25 -18.19 -12.90
N SER A 84 -18.71 -17.43 -11.94
CA SER A 84 -19.49 -16.46 -11.16
C SER A 84 -18.64 -15.25 -10.78
N PRO A 85 -19.22 -14.04 -10.75
CA PRO A 85 -18.56 -12.88 -10.20
C PRO A 85 -18.45 -12.91 -8.66
N ALA A 86 -19.07 -13.88 -7.98
CA ALA A 86 -19.12 -13.96 -6.53
C ALA A 86 -17.73 -13.96 -5.84
N PRO A 87 -16.71 -14.71 -6.31
CA PRO A 87 -15.38 -14.68 -5.71
C PRO A 87 -14.74 -13.28 -5.71
N TYR A 88 -14.86 -12.53 -6.81
CA TYR A 88 -14.33 -11.16 -6.87
C TYR A 88 -15.07 -10.22 -5.91
N GLY A 89 -16.39 -10.41 -5.76
CA GLY A 89 -17.20 -9.65 -4.81
C GLY A 89 -16.77 -9.90 -3.37
N ILE A 90 -16.57 -11.17 -2.99
CA ILE A 90 -16.11 -11.56 -1.66
C ILE A 90 -14.74 -10.93 -1.38
N GLU A 91 -13.79 -11.07 -2.31
CA GLU A 91 -12.45 -10.49 -2.14
C GLU A 91 -12.50 -8.96 -1.99
N MET A 92 -13.31 -8.27 -2.80
CA MET A 92 -13.48 -6.82 -2.68
C MET A 92 -14.05 -6.40 -1.32
N ILE A 93 -14.95 -7.19 -0.73
CA ILE A 93 -15.49 -6.92 0.61
C ILE A 93 -14.38 -6.99 1.66
N PHE A 94 -13.50 -7.99 1.59
CA PHE A 94 -12.37 -8.11 2.51
C PHE A 94 -11.38 -6.95 2.35
N ILE A 95 -10.99 -6.61 1.12
CA ILE A 95 -10.14 -5.46 0.84
C ILE A 95 -10.75 -4.16 1.40
N ALA A 96 -12.05 -3.94 1.17
CA ALA A 96 -12.76 -2.78 1.68
C ALA A 96 -12.80 -2.76 3.22
N ALA A 97 -12.99 -3.91 3.86
CA ALA A 97 -12.95 -4.03 5.32
C ALA A 97 -11.56 -3.64 5.88
N GLY A 98 -10.48 -4.07 5.23
CA GLY A 98 -9.11 -3.66 5.61
C GLY A 98 -8.91 -2.15 5.55
N PHE A 99 -9.36 -1.51 4.46
CA PHE A 99 -9.32 -0.04 4.35
C PHE A 99 -10.21 0.66 5.37
N LEU A 100 -11.39 0.12 5.67
CA LEU A 100 -12.31 0.70 6.64
C LEU A 100 -11.73 0.65 8.06
N ILE A 101 -11.14 -0.49 8.46
CA ILE A 101 -10.46 -0.62 9.74
C ILE A 101 -9.27 0.36 9.81
N TYR A 102 -8.51 0.52 8.72
CA TYR A 102 -7.41 1.49 8.66
C TYR A 102 -7.90 2.92 8.86
N TYR A 103 -9.00 3.30 8.22
CA TYR A 103 -9.60 4.61 8.37
C TYR A 103 -10.05 4.88 9.81
N LEU A 104 -10.70 3.90 10.45
CA LEU A 104 -11.09 4.01 11.86
C LEU A 104 -9.88 4.13 12.79
N PHE A 105 -8.80 3.40 12.51
CA PHE A 105 -7.54 3.52 13.24
C PHE A 105 -6.95 4.94 13.14
N LEU A 106 -6.89 5.51 11.92
CA LEU A 106 -6.43 6.88 11.70
C LEU A 106 -7.30 7.91 12.42
N LYS A 107 -8.63 7.76 12.33
CA LYS A 107 -9.58 8.65 13.00
C LYS A 107 -9.38 8.66 14.51
N LYS A 108 -9.08 7.50 15.11
CA LYS A 108 -8.78 7.38 16.54
C LYS A 108 -7.45 8.01 16.93
N GLN A 109 -6.41 7.90 16.10
CA GLN A 109 -5.14 8.58 16.35
C GLN A 109 -5.27 10.10 16.28
N LYS A 110 -6.04 10.64 15.33
CA LYS A 110 -6.22 12.10 15.17
C LYS A 110 -7.01 12.74 16.32
N ASN A 111 -7.89 11.98 16.96
CA ASN A 111 -8.72 12.44 18.10
C ASN A 111 -8.02 12.27 19.47
N ARG A 112 -6.79 11.77 19.51
CA ARG A 112 -5.94 11.71 20.71
C ARG A 112 -4.87 12.79 20.63
#